data_AF-A0A2V2UDK2-F1
#
_entry.id   AF-A0A2V2UDK2-F1
#
_cell.length_a   1.000
_cell.length_b   1.000
_cell.length_c   1.000
_cell.angle_alpha   90.00
_cell.angle_beta   90.00
_cell.angle_gamma   90.00
#
_symmetry.space_group_name_H-M   'P 1'
#
loop_
_entity.id
_entity.type
_entity.pdbx_description
1 polymer ?
#
loop_
_entity_poly.entity_id
_entity_poly.type
_entity_poly.pdbx_seq_one_letter_code
_entity_poly.pdbx_strand_id
1 'polypeptide(L)'
;MEGSVEALKNPNILRSINSRLIETSVLPRFLKYRYLVSYHLIRIDEDGYWRTLMPFPFVKVALTNRPRTIQLYLNKIRSLSENDMEKEAEISARKTLIKNSDNFTLFIELLAGALTLRGTS
;
A
#
# COMPACT_ATOMS: atom_id res chain seq x y z
N MET A 1 -18.18 -20.69 1.56
CA MET A 1 -17.26 -19.54 1.53
C MET A 1 -15.89 -19.86 2.14
N GLU A 2 -15.79 -20.71 3.17
CA GLU A 2 -14.51 -21.09 3.79
C GLU A 2 -13.52 -21.78 2.83
N GLY A 3 -13.98 -22.71 1.98
CA GLY A 3 -13.12 -23.39 1.00
C GLY A 3 -12.50 -22.48 -0.07
N SER A 4 -13.11 -21.32 -0.36
CA SER A 4 -12.62 -20.35 -1.35
C SER A 4 -11.47 -19.50 -0.80
N VAL A 5 -11.49 -19.21 0.51
CA VAL A 5 -10.41 -18.49 1.20
C VAL A 5 -9.23 -19.44 1.48
N GLU A 6 -9.53 -20.71 1.79
CA GLU A 6 -8.51 -21.74 2.00
C GLU A 6 -7.67 -22.00 0.73
N ALA A 7 -8.30 -22.00 -0.44
CA ALA A 7 -7.61 -22.10 -1.73
C ALA A 7 -6.64 -20.93 -2.00
N LEU A 8 -6.95 -19.74 -1.48
CA LEU A 8 -6.05 -18.56 -1.56
C LEU A 8 -4.83 -18.68 -0.65
N LYS A 9 -4.75 -19.69 0.24
CA LYS A 9 -3.53 -19.99 0.98
C LYS A 9 -2.50 -20.76 0.14
N ASN A 10 -2.89 -21.28 -1.03
CA ASN A 10 -1.98 -22.00 -1.92
C ASN A 10 -1.07 -21.03 -2.70
N PRO A 11 0.27 -21.11 -2.54
CA PRO A 11 1.20 -20.20 -3.19
C PRO A 11 1.16 -20.20 -4.72
N ASN A 12 0.83 -21.33 -5.35
CA ASN A 12 0.78 -21.44 -6.81
C ASN A 12 -0.47 -20.77 -7.40
N ILE A 13 -1.60 -20.86 -6.68
CA ILE A 13 -2.84 -20.17 -7.03
C ILE A 13 -2.64 -18.66 -6.89
N LEU A 14 -2.06 -18.23 -5.76
CA LEU A 14 -1.69 -16.83 -5.52
C LEU A 14 -0.76 -16.29 -6.61
N ARG A 15 0.26 -17.06 -6.98
CA ARG A 15 1.17 -16.70 -8.08
C ARG A 15 0.43 -16.49 -9.39
N SER A 16 -0.44 -17.41 -9.77
CA SER A 16 -1.21 -17.31 -11.01
C SER A 16 -2.13 -16.09 -11.04
N ILE A 17 -2.79 -15.79 -9.91
CA ILE A 17 -3.63 -14.61 -9.76
C ILE A 17 -2.80 -13.33 -9.89
N ASN A 18 -1.69 -13.21 -9.18
CA ASN A 18 -0.85 -12.02 -9.23
C ASN A 18 -0.23 -11.81 -10.61
N SER A 19 0.27 -12.85 -11.27
CA SER A 19 0.75 -12.76 -12.65
C SER A 19 -0.33 -12.21 -13.57
N ARG A 20 -1.56 -12.72 -13.48
CA ARG A 20 -2.67 -12.24 -14.30
C ARG A 20 -3.03 -10.78 -14.03
N LEU A 21 -2.94 -10.34 -12.78
CA LEU A 21 -3.20 -8.95 -12.39
C LEU A 21 -2.08 -7.99 -12.83
N ILE A 22 -0.85 -8.47 -12.92
CA ILE A 22 0.28 -7.72 -13.49
C ILE A 22 0.09 -7.60 -15.01
N GLU A 23 -0.18 -8.71 -15.71
CA GLU A 23 -0.44 -8.74 -17.15
C GLU A 23 -1.56 -7.77 -17.54
N THR A 24 -2.64 -7.72 -16.74
CA THR A 24 -3.79 -6.84 -16.96
C THR A 24 -3.60 -5.43 -16.39
N SER A 25 -2.43 -5.12 -15.84
CA SER A 25 -2.11 -3.83 -15.20
C SER A 25 -3.05 -3.43 -14.04
N VAL A 26 -3.81 -4.37 -13.47
CA VAL A 26 -4.74 -4.10 -12.36
C VAL A 26 -3.98 -3.86 -11.07
N LEU A 27 -3.02 -4.73 -10.74
CA LEU A 27 -2.20 -4.58 -9.54
C LEU A 27 -1.38 -3.27 -9.55
N PRO A 28 -0.68 -2.91 -10.65
CA PRO A 28 -0.01 -1.61 -10.76
C PRO A 28 -0.96 -0.41 -10.54
N ARG A 29 -2.14 -0.43 -11.17
CA ARG A 29 -3.14 0.65 -11.04
C ARG A 29 -3.65 0.77 -9.60
N PHE A 30 -3.95 -0.35 -8.95
CA PHE A 30 -4.36 -0.39 -7.56
C PHE A 30 -3.28 0.19 -6.63
N LEU A 31 -2.02 -0.20 -6.81
CA LEU A 31 -0.91 0.33 -6.01
C LEU A 31 -0.73 1.83 -6.22
N LYS A 32 -0.78 2.32 -7.46
CA LYS A 32 -0.74 3.77 -7.75
C LYS A 32 -1.86 4.49 -6.99
N TYR A 33 -3.10 3.99 -7.10
CA TYR A 33 -4.25 4.59 -6.43
C TYR A 33 -4.10 4.62 -4.91
N ARG A 34 -3.65 3.51 -4.30
CA ARG A 34 -3.38 3.43 -2.86
C ARG A 34 -2.38 4.50 -2.40
N TYR A 35 -1.28 4.68 -3.12
CA TYR A 35 -0.28 5.70 -2.79
C TYR A 35 -0.84 7.11 -2.97
N LEU A 36 -1.60 7.34 -4.05
CA LEU A 36 -2.24 8.63 -4.30
C LEU A 36 -3.22 9.03 -3.19
N VAL A 37 -4.10 8.10 -2.77
CA VAL A 37 -4.98 8.30 -1.62
C VAL A 37 -4.17 8.61 -0.36
N SER A 38 -3.08 7.89 -0.12
CA SER A 38 -2.22 8.14 1.04
C SER A 38 -1.64 9.56 1.01
N TYR A 39 -1.20 10.06 -0.14
CA TYR A 39 -0.67 11.43 -0.27
C TYR A 39 -1.75 12.48 -0.05
N HIS A 40 -2.95 12.28 -0.59
CA HIS A 40 -4.07 13.18 -0.32
C HIS A 40 -4.46 13.20 1.15
N LEU A 41 -4.54 12.03 1.81
CA LEU A 41 -4.85 11.94 3.24
C LEU A 41 -3.80 12.67 4.08
N ILE A 42 -2.51 12.52 3.77
CA ILE A 42 -1.44 13.27 4.45
C ILE A 42 -1.63 14.78 4.31
N ARG A 43 -2.09 15.28 3.15
CA ARG A 43 -2.31 16.73 2.95
C ARG A 43 -3.55 17.26 3.68
N ILE A 44 -4.59 16.45 3.79
CA ILE A 44 -5.91 16.88 4.32
C ILE A 44 -6.00 16.67 5.82
N ASP A 45 -5.54 15.53 6.32
CA ASP A 45 -5.63 15.11 7.73
C ASP A 45 -4.45 14.20 8.08
N GLU A 46 -3.26 14.81 8.18
CA GLU A 46 -2.03 14.09 8.53
C GLU A 46 -2.15 13.38 9.89
N ASP A 47 -2.79 14.02 10.87
CA ASP A 47 -2.99 13.45 12.21
C ASP A 47 -3.93 12.25 12.16
N GLY A 48 -5.00 12.29 11.36
CA GLY A 48 -5.86 11.14 11.09
C GLY A 48 -5.12 9.99 10.39
N TYR A 49 -4.29 10.31 9.39
CA TYR A 49 -3.45 9.33 8.71
C TYR A 49 -2.49 8.64 9.68
N TRP A 50 -1.77 9.39 10.52
CA TRP A 50 -0.87 8.81 11.51
C TRP A 50 -1.59 8.03 12.60
N ARG A 51 -2.74 8.51 13.10
CA ARG A 51 -3.57 7.74 14.04
C ARG A 51 -4.01 6.39 13.46
N THR A 52 -4.26 6.34 12.16
CA THR A 52 -4.60 5.10 11.45
C THR A 52 -3.38 4.16 11.33
N LEU A 53 -2.17 4.70 11.17
CA LEU A 53 -0.97 3.90 10.96
C LEU A 53 -0.18 3.52 12.23
N MET A 54 -0.25 4.33 13.29
CA MET A 54 0.46 4.13 14.56
C MET A 54 0.18 2.80 15.28
N PRO A 55 -1.03 2.20 15.20
CA PRO A 55 -1.30 0.90 15.80
C PRO A 55 -0.48 -0.26 15.20
N PHE A 56 0.10 -0.08 14.01
CA PHE A 56 0.87 -1.14 13.35
C PHE A 56 2.33 -1.19 13.87
N PRO A 57 2.80 -2.32 14.43
CA PRO A 57 4.13 -2.41 15.07
C PRO A 57 5.29 -2.00 14.16
N PHE A 58 5.24 -2.34 12.87
CA PHE A 58 6.27 -1.99 11.90
C PHE A 58 6.34 -0.49 11.61
N VAL A 59 5.22 0.24 11.71
CA VAL A 59 5.19 1.70 11.55
C VAL A 59 5.83 2.36 12.77
N LYS A 60 5.46 1.93 13.98
CA LYS A 60 6.02 2.47 15.23
C LYS A 60 7.55 2.33 15.28
N VAL A 61 8.09 1.18 14.89
CA VAL A 61 9.55 0.94 14.83
C VAL A 61 10.22 1.82 13.78
N ALA A 62 9.61 2.03 12.61
CA ALA A 62 10.17 2.90 11.57
C ALA A 62 10.17 4.39 12.00
N LEU A 63 9.10 4.83 12.68
CA LEU A 63 8.95 6.19 13.20
C LEU A 63 9.98 6.52 14.29
N THR A 64 10.17 5.61 15.23
CA THR A 64 11.09 5.80 16.37
C THR A 64 12.55 5.93 15.91
N ASN A 65 12.94 5.21 14.85
CA ASN A 65 14.32 5.15 14.40
C ASN A 65 14.73 6.25 13.41
N ARG A 66 13.77 6.97 12.77
CA ARG A 66 14.09 7.93 11.69
C ARG A 66 13.20 9.19 11.65
N PRO A 67 12.95 9.89 12.79
CA PRO A 67 11.99 11.00 12.85
C PRO A 67 12.27 12.14 11.85
N ARG A 68 13.55 12.52 11.67
CA ARG A 68 13.94 13.55 10.70
C ARG A 68 13.62 13.16 9.24
N THR A 69 13.81 11.90 8.88
CA THR A 69 13.52 11.40 7.53
C THR A 69 12.03 11.46 7.23
N ILE A 70 11.19 11.16 8.23
CA ILE A 70 9.74 11.24 8.11
C ILE A 70 9.29 12.69 7.96
N GLN A 71 9.84 13.60 8.74
CA GLN A 71 9.46 15.01 8.64
C GLN A 71 9.85 15.63 7.29
N LEU A 72 11.03 15.27 6.75
CA LEU A 72 11.42 15.66 5.39
C LEU A 72 10.47 15.08 4.34
N TYR A 73 10.04 13.82 4.51
CA TYR A 73 9.11 13.18 3.61
C TYR A 73 7.71 13.80 3.64
N LEU A 74 7.20 14.13 4.83
CA LEU A 74 5.91 14.82 5.01
C LEU A 74 5.95 16.22 4.40
N ASN A 75 7.01 16.98 4.67
CA ASN A 75 7.20 18.30 4.07
C ASN A 75 7.26 18.23 2.54
N LYS A 76 7.93 17.20 1.99
CA LYS A 76 7.91 16.94 0.55
C LYS A 76 6.46 16.78 0.05
N ILE A 77 5.67 15.86 0.64
CA ILE A 77 4.29 15.58 0.22
C ILE A 77 3.41 16.83 0.27
N ARG A 78 3.50 17.61 1.37
CA ARG A 78 2.74 18.84 1.54
C ARG A 78 3.02 19.87 0.44
N SER A 79 4.22 19.88 -0.11
CA SER A 79 4.64 20.80 -1.18
C SER A 79 4.34 20.32 -2.60
N LEU A 80 3.87 19.08 -2.80
CA LEU A 80 3.62 18.54 -4.14
C LEU A 80 2.40 19.17 -4.80
N SER A 81 2.51 19.45 -6.11
CA SER A 81 1.35 19.70 -6.96
C SER A 81 0.56 18.39 -7.19
N GLU A 82 -0.67 18.47 -7.71
CA GLU A 82 -1.45 17.27 -8.05
C GLU A 82 -0.73 16.36 -9.06
N ASN A 83 -0.12 16.95 -10.09
CA ASN A 83 0.64 16.20 -11.09
C ASN A 83 1.88 15.53 -10.48
N ASP A 84 2.56 16.18 -9.53
CA ASP A 84 3.72 15.59 -8.87
C ASP A 84 3.32 14.49 -7.90
N MET A 85 2.17 14.60 -7.23
CA MET A 85 1.62 13.51 -6.42
C MET A 85 1.33 12.27 -7.28
N GLU A 86 0.75 12.46 -8.46
CA GLU A 86 0.52 11.36 -9.40
C GLU A 86 1.82 10.65 -9.81
N LYS A 87 2.86 11.43 -10.12
CA LYS A 87 4.19 10.90 -10.47
C LYS A 87 4.85 10.17 -9.31
N GLU A 88 4.81 10.74 -8.11
CA GLU A 88 5.37 10.13 -6.91
C GLU A 88 4.64 8.83 -6.54
N ALA A 89 3.31 8.79 -6.73
CA ALA A 89 2.50 7.60 -6.50
C ALA A 89 2.86 6.49 -7.49
N GLU A 90 3.08 6.85 -8.75
CA GLU A 90 3.54 5.92 -9.78
C GLU A 90 4.95 5.38 -9.48
N ILE A 91 5.90 6.24 -9.10
CA ILE A 91 7.25 5.83 -8.70
C ILE A 91 7.20 4.87 -7.51
N SER A 92 6.37 5.16 -6.50
CA SER A 92 6.21 4.32 -5.31
C SER A 92 5.57 2.98 -5.64
N ALA A 93 4.57 2.96 -6.53
CA ALA A 93 3.97 1.73 -7.03
C ALA A 93 5.00 0.86 -7.76
N ARG A 94 5.78 1.44 -8.69
CA ARG A 94 6.85 0.74 -9.41
C ARG A 94 7.92 0.19 -8.48
N LYS A 95 8.41 0.97 -7.52
CA LYS A 95 9.37 0.51 -6.51
C LYS A 95 8.81 -0.65 -5.68
N THR A 96 7.54 -0.58 -5.32
CA THR A 96 6.87 -1.65 -4.56
C THR A 96 6.78 -2.92 -5.39
N LEU A 97 6.43 -2.82 -6.67
CA LEU A 97 6.38 -3.94 -7.61
C LEU A 97 7.76 -4.57 -7.81
N ILE A 98 8.82 -3.77 -7.95
CA ILE A 98 10.19 -4.28 -8.10
C ILE A 98 10.66 -4.97 -6.81
N LYS A 99 10.46 -4.33 -5.65
CA LYS A 99 10.88 -4.88 -4.35
C LYS A 99 10.15 -6.19 -4.02
N ASN A 100 8.92 -6.32 -4.51
CA ASN A 100 8.06 -7.48 -4.29
C ASN A 100 7.86 -8.27 -5.59
N SER A 101 8.77 -8.15 -6.56
CA SER A 101 8.62 -8.82 -7.87
C SER A 101 8.47 -10.32 -7.71
N ASP A 102 9.11 -10.84 -6.66
CA ASP A 102 9.15 -12.27 -6.32
C ASP A 102 8.15 -12.61 -5.21
N ASN A 103 7.49 -11.59 -4.61
CA ASN A 103 6.45 -11.76 -3.61
C ASN A 103 5.07 -11.71 -4.28
N PHE A 104 4.69 -12.86 -4.81
CA PHE A 104 3.45 -13.07 -5.56
C PHE A 104 2.19 -13.19 -4.69
N THR A 105 2.21 -12.72 -3.45
CA THR A 105 1.05 -12.70 -2.54
C THR A 105 0.50 -11.28 -2.33
N LEU A 106 1.24 -10.24 -2.75
CA LEU A 106 1.01 -8.84 -2.39
C LEU A 106 -0.41 -8.33 -2.64
N PHE A 107 -1.03 -8.60 -3.80
CA PHE A 107 -2.38 -8.10 -4.08
C PHE A 107 -3.44 -8.71 -3.16
N ILE A 108 -3.37 -10.02 -2.92
CA ILE A 108 -4.33 -10.74 -2.10
C ILE A 108 -4.13 -10.39 -0.62
N GLU A 109 -2.89 -10.20 -0.15
CA GLU A 109 -2.63 -9.67 1.19
C GLU A 109 -3.20 -8.25 1.36
N LEU A 110 -3.13 -7.42 0.32
CA LEU A 110 -3.72 -6.08 0.33
C LEU A 110 -5.25 -6.10 0.27
N LEU A 111 -5.85 -7.02 -0.50
CA LEU A 111 -7.30 -7.26 -0.51
C LEU A 111 -7.78 -7.83 0.83
N ALA A 112 -7.08 -8.80 1.39
CA ALA A 112 -7.39 -9.39 2.68
C ALA A 112 -7.30 -8.34 3.79
N GLY A 113 -6.27 -7.48 3.77
CA GLY A 113 -6.14 -6.33 4.66
C GLY A 113 -7.29 -5.31 4.51
N ALA A 114 -7.70 -5.01 3.27
CA ALA A 114 -8.82 -4.12 3.00
C ALA A 114 -10.18 -4.70 3.47
N LEU A 115 -10.36 -6.02 3.36
CA LEU A 115 -11.56 -6.72 3.81
C LEU A 115 -11.61 -6.88 5.34
N THR A 116 -10.46 -7.07 6.00
CA THR A 116 -10.38 -7.13 7.46
C THR A 116 -10.66 -5.78 8.13
N LEU A 117 -10.25 -4.67 7.51
CA LEU A 117 -10.64 -3.32 7.94
C LEU A 117 -12.16 -3.08 7.89
N ARG A 118 -12.90 -3.87 7.11
CA ARG A 118 -14.36 -3.79 6.98
C ARG A 118 -15.11 -4.68 7.98
N GLY A 119 -14.41 -5.60 8.64
CA GLY A 119 -15.00 -6.60 9.56
C GLY A 119 -14.95 -6.22 11.04
N THR A 120 -14.36 -5.08 11.39
CA THR A 120 -14.29 -4.53 12.76
C THR A 120 -15.28 -3.38 12.98
N SER A 121 -16.49 -3.48 12.42
CA SER A 121 -17.62 -2.57 12.68
C SER A 121 -18.59 -3.22 13.66
#